data_AF-A0A1F0GIW4-F1
#
_entry.id   AF-A0A1F0GIW4-F1
#
_cell.length_a   1.000
_cell.length_b   1.000
_cell.length_c   1.000
_cell.angle_alpha   90.00
_cell.angle_beta   90.00
_cell.angle_gamma   90.00
#
_symmetry.space_group_name_H-M   'P 1'
#
loop_
_entity.id
_entity.type
_entity.pdbx_description
1 polymer ?
#
loop_
_entity_poly.entity_id
_entity_poly.type
_entity_poly.pdbx_seq_one_letter_code
_entity_poly.pdbx_strand_id
1 'polypeptide(L)'
;MKVKSLIILTCLTLIGSGCGNKNKDNKIEDNKTKIEVNELDKNEQKDYLISNMNNDTSLDLVRSIIEKNLNKSVAYSFVDLVIDYNKEIPKDLLTGDFERTSKIDKTGEIIDKRSSISHKYTDTNCRINSFLLLKDDLSIKDDMDIDDEMLFMDKEALKDLNLFNDENLENFYKLFSRVKTSSSKDPKVHAKVMEEFLSKVDFPEDVNMLSVVLHDNLDGDYLFIGHVGVLLPLDDGYLFLEKISFEEPYQAVKFSKKEDAYMYLKEKYRDYLDPEVAPPFIMENNKYVEI
;
A
#
# COMPACT_ATOMS: atom_id res chain seq x y z
N MET A 1 34.98 -13.31 -12.53
CA MET A 1 33.71 -13.74 -11.88
C MET A 1 33.39 -12.74 -10.80
N LYS A 2 32.45 -11.83 -11.05
CA LYS A 2 31.98 -10.86 -10.06
C LYS A 2 30.81 -11.50 -9.32
N VAL A 3 30.95 -11.64 -8.00
CA VAL A 3 29.92 -12.16 -7.10
C VAL A 3 28.81 -11.10 -7.04
N LYS A 4 27.60 -11.46 -7.46
CA LYS A 4 26.40 -10.61 -7.32
C LYS A 4 26.06 -10.54 -5.84
N SER A 5 26.14 -9.35 -5.25
CA SER A 5 25.69 -9.11 -3.88
C SER A 5 24.18 -8.90 -3.92
N LEU A 6 23.43 -9.93 -3.51
CA LEU A 6 22.00 -9.85 -3.27
C LEU A 6 21.80 -9.07 -1.95
N ILE A 7 21.34 -7.82 -2.04
CA ILE A 7 21.03 -7.02 -0.85
C ILE A 7 19.52 -7.09 -0.64
N ILE A 8 19.14 -7.72 0.47
CA ILE A 8 17.79 -7.77 1.01
C ILE A 8 17.39 -6.33 1.35
N LEU A 9 16.28 -5.86 0.77
CA LEU A 9 15.68 -4.57 1.09
C LEU A 9 15.05 -4.64 2.48
N THR A 10 15.86 -4.41 3.52
CA THR A 10 15.36 -4.17 4.87
C THR A 10 14.85 -2.73 4.95
N CYS A 11 13.54 -2.57 5.15
CA CYS A 11 12.93 -1.30 5.53
C CYS A 11 13.53 -0.84 6.87
N LEU A 12 14.49 0.08 6.82
CA LEU A 12 15.01 0.76 8.01
C LEU A 12 13.98 1.79 8.50
N THR A 13 13.24 1.44 9.55
CA THR A 13 12.47 2.40 10.34
C THR A 13 13.43 3.25 11.19
N LEU A 14 13.59 4.52 10.83
CA LEU A 14 14.36 5.49 11.63
C LEU A 14 13.48 6.05 12.77
N ILE A 15 13.82 5.69 14.01
CA ILE A 15 13.22 6.28 15.22
C ILE A 15 13.98 7.57 15.56
N GLY A 16 13.34 8.73 15.38
CA GLY A 16 13.83 10.03 15.84
C GLY A 16 13.20 10.46 17.16
N SER A 17 13.97 10.41 18.25
CA SER A 17 13.65 11.08 19.52
C SER A 17 14.26 12.48 19.55
N GLY A 18 13.51 13.50 19.97
CA GLY A 18 14.03 14.88 20.08
C GLY A 18 13.17 15.79 20.96
N CYS A 19 13.62 16.01 22.20
CA CYS A 19 13.10 16.98 23.17
C CYS A 19 13.24 18.45 22.68
N GLY A 20 12.28 19.29 23.08
CA GLY A 20 12.23 20.70 22.71
C GLY A 20 12.98 21.68 23.62
N ASN A 21 13.03 22.95 23.21
CA ASN A 21 12.98 24.10 24.12
C ASN A 21 12.51 25.38 23.40
N LYS A 22 11.82 26.27 24.15
CA LYS A 22 11.19 27.54 23.73
C LYS A 22 12.10 28.75 23.99
N ASN A 23 12.06 29.78 23.12
CA ASN A 23 11.76 31.18 23.48
C ASN A 23 11.88 32.20 22.30
N LYS A 24 10.76 32.90 22.04
CA LYS A 24 10.47 34.34 21.80
C LYS A 24 11.65 35.35 21.73
N ASP A 25 11.67 36.45 20.95
CA ASP A 25 10.63 37.44 20.55
C ASP A 25 11.02 38.33 19.31
N ASN A 26 10.00 38.71 18.51
CA ASN A 26 9.60 40.01 17.87
C ASN A 26 10.34 40.80 16.73
N LYS A 27 9.60 40.93 15.60
CA LYS A 27 9.20 42.09 14.72
C LYS A 27 10.30 42.92 13.97
N ILE A 28 10.17 43.41 12.72
CA ILE A 28 9.08 44.08 11.96
C ILE A 28 9.21 43.85 10.42
N GLU A 29 8.03 43.90 9.75
CA GLU A 29 7.59 43.90 8.34
C GLU A 29 8.49 44.42 7.18
N ASP A 30 8.35 43.81 5.99
CA ASP A 30 7.97 44.53 4.77
C ASP A 30 7.39 43.62 3.66
N ASN A 31 6.30 44.08 3.05
CA ASN A 31 5.42 43.39 2.10
C ASN A 31 6.07 43.05 0.75
N LYS A 32 5.95 41.78 0.29
CA LYS A 32 5.81 41.43 -1.13
C LYS A 32 5.18 40.06 -1.33
N THR A 33 4.14 40.06 -2.15
CA THR A 33 3.24 38.98 -2.55
C THR A 33 3.97 37.67 -2.93
N LYS A 34 3.87 36.67 -2.05
CA LYS A 34 4.09 35.24 -2.32
C LYS A 34 3.08 34.48 -1.47
N ILE A 35 2.32 33.60 -2.10
CA ILE A 35 1.51 32.61 -1.37
C ILE A 35 2.53 31.65 -0.77
N GLU A 36 2.91 31.92 0.47
CA GLU A 36 3.73 31.04 1.29
C GLU A 36 2.87 29.89 1.79
N VAL A 37 3.47 28.71 1.73
CA VAL A 37 2.99 27.45 2.28
C VAL A 37 2.71 27.69 3.76
N ASN A 38 1.44 27.81 4.12
CA ASN A 38 1.05 27.88 5.53
C ASN A 38 1.48 26.59 6.22
N GLU A 39 2.10 26.79 7.37
CA GLU A 39 2.54 25.80 8.33
C GLU A 39 1.50 24.69 8.47
N LEU A 40 1.94 23.45 8.21
CA LEU A 40 1.20 22.24 8.58
C LEU A 40 1.06 22.25 10.11
N ASP A 41 -0.09 22.71 10.56
CA ASP A 41 -0.49 22.69 11.95
C ASP A 41 -0.37 21.26 12.48
N LYS A 42 0.50 21.08 13.47
CA LYS A 42 0.66 19.86 14.25
C LYS A 42 -0.51 19.69 15.21
N ASN A 43 -1.72 19.40 14.71
CA ASN A 43 -2.78 18.65 15.43
C ASN A 43 -4.05 18.50 14.57
N GLU A 44 -4.10 17.51 13.68
CA GLU A 44 -5.39 16.93 13.28
C GLU A 44 -5.35 15.43 13.52
N GLN A 45 -6.17 15.01 14.46
CA GLN A 45 -6.40 13.62 14.82
C GLN A 45 -6.83 12.86 13.55
N LYS A 46 -5.97 11.95 13.07
CA LYS A 46 -6.22 11.08 11.94
C LYS A 46 -7.62 10.44 12.07
N ASP A 47 -8.56 10.82 11.21
CA ASP A 47 -9.96 10.38 11.29
C ASP A 47 -10.21 9.07 10.56
N TYR A 48 -9.38 8.07 10.84
CA TYR A 48 -9.58 6.71 10.37
C TYR A 48 -9.57 5.72 11.52
N LEU A 49 -10.24 4.59 11.30
CA LEU A 49 -10.28 3.46 12.23
C LEU A 49 -9.60 2.26 11.60
N ILE A 50 -8.76 1.55 12.34
CA ILE A 50 -8.06 0.35 11.87
C ILE A 50 -8.58 -0.87 12.63
N SER A 51 -8.67 -1.99 11.93
CA SER A 51 -8.85 -3.32 12.49
C SER A 51 -7.89 -4.28 11.81
N ASN A 52 -7.31 -5.21 12.58
CA ASN A 52 -6.61 -6.39 12.04
C ASN A 52 -7.56 -7.59 11.86
N MET A 53 -8.87 -7.37 12.00
CA MET A 53 -9.91 -8.39 11.85
C MET A 53 -9.71 -9.58 12.80
N ASN A 54 -9.21 -9.31 14.01
CA ASN A 54 -8.88 -10.34 15.00
C ASN A 54 -10.10 -10.79 15.86
N ASN A 55 -11.32 -10.59 15.36
CA ASN A 55 -12.55 -11.15 15.93
C ASN A 55 -13.59 -11.42 14.84
N ASP A 56 -14.57 -12.27 15.14
CA ASP A 56 -15.58 -12.69 14.15
C ASP A 56 -16.41 -11.50 13.64
N THR A 57 -16.66 -10.49 14.49
CA THR A 57 -17.51 -9.35 14.14
C THR A 57 -16.88 -8.48 13.05
N SER A 58 -15.60 -8.10 13.19
CA SER A 58 -14.91 -7.31 12.17
C SER A 58 -14.60 -8.13 10.92
N LEU A 59 -14.27 -9.41 11.09
CA LEU A 59 -14.02 -10.32 9.97
C LEU A 59 -15.29 -10.54 9.12
N ASP A 60 -16.44 -10.81 9.74
CA ASP A 60 -17.72 -10.97 9.04
C ASP A 60 -18.17 -9.67 8.37
N LEU A 61 -17.91 -8.51 9.00
CA LEU A 61 -18.19 -7.20 8.42
C LEU A 61 -17.37 -7.00 7.14
N VAL A 62 -16.04 -7.22 7.20
CA VAL A 62 -15.16 -7.06 6.04
C VAL A 62 -15.53 -8.05 4.95
N ARG A 63 -15.79 -9.33 5.28
CA ARG A 63 -16.28 -10.32 4.30
C ARG A 63 -17.52 -9.81 3.58
N SER A 64 -18.52 -9.34 4.33
CA SER A 64 -19.79 -8.88 3.77
C SER A 64 -19.62 -7.65 2.85
N ILE A 65 -18.65 -6.78 3.16
CA ILE A 65 -18.32 -5.61 2.33
C ILE A 65 -17.65 -6.06 1.02
N ILE A 66 -16.75 -7.05 1.07
CA ILE A 66 -16.16 -7.64 -0.15
C ILE A 66 -17.26 -8.30 -0.99
N GLU A 67 -18.11 -9.15 -0.39
CA GLU A 67 -19.20 -9.84 -1.10
C GLU A 67 -20.23 -8.90 -1.75
N LYS A 68 -20.38 -7.67 -1.23
CA LYS A 68 -21.28 -6.65 -1.79
C LYS A 68 -20.68 -5.97 -3.04
N ASN A 69 -19.36 -5.86 -3.12
CA ASN A 69 -18.68 -5.01 -4.10
C ASN A 69 -17.80 -5.78 -5.10
N LEU A 70 -17.44 -7.02 -4.80
CA LEU A 70 -16.52 -7.86 -5.55
C LEU A 70 -17.03 -9.31 -5.62
N ASN A 71 -16.35 -10.14 -6.43
CA ASN A 71 -16.70 -11.55 -6.53
C ASN A 71 -16.69 -12.27 -5.17
N LYS A 72 -17.80 -12.96 -4.86
CA LYS A 72 -17.98 -13.66 -3.59
C LYS A 72 -16.86 -14.66 -3.27
N SER A 73 -16.25 -15.33 -4.26
CA SER A 73 -15.16 -16.27 -3.98
C SER A 73 -13.92 -15.60 -3.41
N VAL A 74 -13.63 -14.35 -3.81
CA VAL A 74 -12.44 -13.64 -3.30
C VAL A 74 -12.59 -13.27 -1.83
N ALA A 75 -13.81 -13.06 -1.35
CA ALA A 75 -14.09 -12.78 0.06
C ALA A 75 -13.68 -13.95 0.96
N TYR A 76 -13.95 -15.19 0.53
CA TYR A 76 -13.53 -16.38 1.28
C TYR A 76 -12.01 -16.53 1.30
N SER A 77 -11.34 -16.39 0.16
CA SER A 77 -9.89 -16.47 0.10
C SER A 77 -9.21 -15.39 0.95
N PHE A 78 -9.72 -14.15 0.93
CA PHE A 78 -9.22 -13.07 1.78
C PHE A 78 -9.39 -13.40 3.27
N VAL A 79 -10.58 -13.84 3.69
CA VAL A 79 -10.86 -14.21 5.08
C VAL A 79 -9.95 -15.35 5.55
N ASP A 80 -9.75 -16.38 4.72
CA ASP A 80 -8.88 -17.51 5.05
C ASP A 80 -7.44 -17.04 5.28
N LEU A 81 -6.92 -16.13 4.44
CA LEU A 81 -5.59 -15.55 4.61
C LEU A 81 -5.46 -14.71 5.90
N VAL A 82 -6.48 -13.93 6.24
CA VAL A 82 -6.51 -13.16 7.49
C VAL A 82 -6.52 -14.08 8.71
N ILE A 83 -7.34 -15.13 8.71
CA ILE A 83 -7.38 -16.13 9.78
C ILE A 83 -6.03 -16.84 9.91
N ASP A 84 -5.44 -17.23 8.77
CA ASP A 84 -4.17 -17.92 8.70
C ASP A 84 -3.02 -17.09 9.28
N TYR A 85 -2.97 -15.79 8.98
CA TYR A 85 -2.00 -14.88 9.59
C TYR A 85 -2.28 -14.68 11.08
N ASN A 86 -3.52 -14.35 11.44
CA ASN A 86 -3.88 -13.94 12.79
C ASN A 86 -3.72 -15.08 13.82
N LYS A 87 -3.89 -16.35 13.42
CA LYS A 87 -3.73 -17.50 14.33
C LYS A 87 -2.30 -17.63 14.89
N GLU A 88 -1.31 -17.06 14.22
CA GLU A 88 0.11 -17.18 14.56
C GLU A 88 0.61 -16.01 15.43
N ILE A 89 -0.18 -14.94 15.53
CA ILE A 89 0.15 -13.74 16.30
C ILE A 89 -0.64 -13.74 17.62
N PRO A 90 -0.02 -13.39 18.77
CA PRO A 90 -0.73 -13.20 20.03
C PRO A 90 -1.90 -12.23 19.89
N LYS A 91 -3.06 -12.62 20.44
CA LYS A 91 -4.31 -11.88 20.24
C LYS A 91 -4.27 -10.43 20.73
N ASP A 92 -3.45 -10.13 21.74
CA ASP A 92 -3.29 -8.79 22.32
C ASP A 92 -2.42 -7.84 21.48
N LEU A 93 -1.73 -8.36 20.46
CA LEU A 93 -1.00 -7.55 19.49
C LEU A 93 -1.86 -7.11 18.31
N LEU A 94 -2.96 -7.81 18.04
CA LEU A 94 -3.85 -7.54 16.91
C LEU A 94 -5.19 -6.96 17.37
N THR A 95 -5.65 -5.94 16.65
CA THR A 95 -6.95 -5.31 16.92
C THR A 95 -8.10 -6.09 16.31
N GLY A 96 -9.14 -6.33 17.11
CA GLY A 96 -10.39 -6.94 16.67
C GLY A 96 -11.34 -5.88 16.14
N ASP A 97 -11.78 -4.97 17.01
CA ASP A 97 -12.73 -3.92 16.65
C ASP A 97 -12.04 -2.81 15.83
N PHE A 98 -12.84 -1.99 15.16
CA PHE A 98 -12.35 -0.80 14.48
C PHE A 98 -12.05 0.28 15.50
N GLU A 99 -10.76 0.56 15.69
CA GLU A 99 -10.27 1.48 16.72
C GLU A 99 -9.42 2.58 16.09
N ARG A 100 -9.42 3.78 16.69
CA ARG A 100 -8.41 4.78 16.33
C ARG A 100 -7.05 4.24 16.73
N THR A 101 -6.05 4.38 15.86
CA THR A 101 -4.69 3.89 16.14
C THR A 101 -4.24 4.33 17.52
N SER A 102 -3.88 3.37 18.38
CA SER A 102 -3.26 3.67 19.67
C SER A 102 -1.98 4.49 19.44
N LYS A 103 -1.64 5.39 20.37
CA LYS A 103 -0.37 6.13 20.31
C LYS A 103 0.86 5.21 20.28
N ILE A 104 0.70 3.95 20.65
CA ILE A 104 1.74 2.92 20.59
C ILE A 104 1.51 2.13 19.30
N ASP A 105 2.41 2.32 18.34
CA ASP A 105 2.52 1.47 17.17
C ASP A 105 3.15 0.13 17.57
N LYS A 106 2.40 -0.97 17.40
CA LYS A 106 2.83 -2.34 17.72
C LYS A 106 3.40 -3.09 16.52
N THR A 107 3.51 -2.44 15.37
CA THR A 107 3.92 -3.09 14.11
C THR A 107 5.28 -3.78 14.23
N GLY A 108 6.26 -3.13 14.88
CA GLY A 108 7.57 -3.74 15.13
C GLY A 108 7.49 -5.03 15.98
N GLU A 109 6.67 -5.04 17.03
CA GLU A 109 6.47 -6.23 17.88
C GLU A 109 5.79 -7.37 17.12
N ILE A 110 4.82 -7.03 16.25
CA ILE A 110 4.16 -8.01 15.38
C ILE A 110 5.16 -8.62 14.39
N ILE A 111 5.99 -7.80 13.73
CA ILE A 111 7.01 -8.26 12.78
C ILE A 111 8.05 -9.16 13.48
N ASP A 112 8.55 -8.75 14.66
CA ASP A 112 9.48 -9.54 15.45
C ASP A 112 8.87 -10.89 15.82
N LYS A 113 7.60 -10.89 16.24
CA LYS A 113 6.89 -12.10 16.58
C LYS A 113 6.69 -12.99 15.35
N ARG A 114 6.27 -12.43 14.21
CA ARG A 114 6.09 -13.16 12.95
C ARG A 114 7.41 -13.80 12.52
N SER A 115 8.50 -13.06 12.56
CA SER A 115 9.84 -13.53 12.16
C SER A 115 10.39 -14.65 13.05
N SER A 116 9.90 -14.76 14.30
CA SER A 116 10.29 -15.83 15.22
C SER A 116 9.61 -17.18 14.97
N ILE A 117 8.61 -17.22 14.09
CA ILE A 117 7.81 -18.41 13.81
C ILE A 117 8.36 -19.12 12.57
N SER A 118 8.40 -20.45 12.62
CA SER A 118 8.76 -21.25 11.44
C SER A 118 7.57 -21.34 10.51
N HIS A 119 7.62 -20.62 9.39
CA HIS A 119 6.56 -20.61 8.39
C HIS A 119 6.70 -21.79 7.42
N LYS A 120 5.56 -22.35 7.00
CA LYS A 120 5.55 -23.35 5.92
C LYS A 120 5.75 -22.71 4.54
N TYR A 121 5.31 -21.47 4.39
CA TYR A 121 5.38 -20.67 3.16
C TYR A 121 5.49 -19.19 3.52
N THR A 122 5.98 -18.38 2.59
CA THR A 122 5.89 -16.93 2.69
C THR A 122 4.44 -16.48 2.55
N ASP A 123 3.98 -15.56 3.40
CA ASP A 123 2.62 -15.00 3.37
C ASP A 123 2.37 -14.21 2.06
N THR A 124 1.25 -13.50 1.97
CA THR A 124 1.01 -12.53 0.88
C THR A 124 1.60 -11.15 1.20
N ASN A 125 1.74 -10.29 0.21
CA ASN A 125 2.08 -8.87 0.41
C ASN A 125 1.00 -7.97 -0.24
N CYS A 126 1.30 -6.68 -0.38
CA CYS A 126 0.36 -5.70 -0.90
C CYS A 126 -0.13 -6.03 -2.30
N ARG A 127 0.79 -6.42 -3.19
CA ARG A 127 0.53 -6.80 -4.59
C ARG A 127 -0.34 -8.04 -4.66
N ILE A 128 0.06 -9.13 -3.98
CA ILE A 128 -0.67 -10.41 -4.00
C ILE A 128 -2.07 -10.23 -3.42
N ASN A 129 -2.20 -9.56 -2.27
CA ASN A 129 -3.49 -9.33 -1.63
C ASN A 129 -4.43 -8.47 -2.49
N SER A 130 -3.91 -7.38 -3.06
CA SER A 130 -4.73 -6.48 -3.89
C SER A 130 -5.18 -7.15 -5.18
N PHE A 131 -4.29 -7.93 -5.82
CA PHE A 131 -4.68 -8.68 -7.00
C PHE A 131 -5.67 -9.81 -6.68
N LEU A 132 -5.50 -10.53 -5.56
CA LEU A 132 -6.47 -11.53 -5.12
C LEU A 132 -7.88 -10.94 -5.00
N LEU A 133 -8.00 -9.73 -4.45
CA LEU A 133 -9.28 -9.05 -4.29
C LEU A 133 -9.90 -8.62 -5.64
N LEU A 134 -9.07 -8.21 -6.61
CA LEU A 134 -9.55 -7.62 -7.86
C LEU A 134 -9.57 -8.59 -9.06
N LYS A 135 -8.92 -9.75 -8.98
CA LYS A 135 -8.61 -10.62 -10.13
C LYS A 135 -9.82 -11.06 -10.96
N ASP A 136 -11.00 -11.19 -10.34
CA ASP A 136 -12.21 -11.67 -11.02
C ASP A 136 -13.06 -10.50 -11.58
N ASP A 137 -12.71 -9.26 -11.22
CA ASP A 137 -13.44 -8.04 -11.55
C ASP A 137 -12.58 -7.02 -12.34
N LEU A 138 -11.33 -7.39 -12.69
CA LEU A 138 -10.45 -6.65 -13.58
C LEU A 138 -10.18 -7.43 -14.86
N SER A 139 -9.86 -6.71 -15.95
CA SER A 139 -9.26 -7.31 -17.15
C SER A 139 -8.06 -6.52 -17.63
N ILE A 140 -7.10 -7.20 -18.23
CA ILE A 140 -5.87 -6.59 -18.74
C ILE A 140 -5.79 -6.85 -20.23
N LYS A 141 -5.48 -5.82 -21.02
CA LYS A 141 -5.30 -5.96 -22.47
C LYS A 141 -4.09 -6.85 -22.78
N ASP A 142 -4.22 -7.69 -23.80
CA ASP A 142 -3.19 -8.65 -24.21
C ASP A 142 -1.85 -8.02 -24.60
N ASP A 143 -1.86 -6.75 -25.03
CA ASP A 143 -0.68 -6.00 -25.47
C ASP A 143 0.10 -5.32 -24.33
N MET A 144 -0.15 -5.71 -23.08
CA MET A 144 0.65 -5.30 -21.92
C MET A 144 1.85 -6.24 -21.77
N ASP A 145 3.05 -5.70 -21.99
CA ASP A 145 4.32 -6.42 -21.82
C ASP A 145 4.61 -6.71 -20.34
N ILE A 146 5.33 -7.80 -20.09
CA ILE A 146 5.79 -8.18 -18.75
C ILE A 146 7.26 -7.79 -18.57
N ASP A 147 7.53 -6.95 -17.56
CA ASP A 147 8.85 -6.70 -16.99
C ASP A 147 8.79 -6.93 -15.48
N ASP A 148 9.10 -8.17 -15.09
CA ASP A 148 8.86 -8.70 -13.74
C ASP A 148 10.10 -8.69 -12.84
N GLU A 149 11.13 -7.90 -13.16
CA GLU A 149 12.38 -7.86 -12.39
C GLU A 149 12.17 -7.48 -10.91
N MET A 150 11.12 -6.71 -10.61
CA MET A 150 10.76 -6.30 -9.24
C MET A 150 9.85 -7.30 -8.49
N LEU A 151 9.53 -8.45 -9.11
CA LEU A 151 8.53 -9.40 -8.60
C LEU A 151 9.14 -10.70 -8.04
N PHE A 152 10.45 -10.75 -7.77
CA PHE A 152 11.11 -11.95 -7.29
C PHE A 152 10.48 -12.52 -6.01
N MET A 153 10.25 -11.67 -5.00
CA MET A 153 9.67 -12.13 -3.72
C MET A 153 8.22 -12.60 -3.88
N ASP A 154 7.44 -11.94 -4.74
CA ASP A 154 6.06 -12.32 -5.04
C ASP A 154 6.03 -13.68 -5.73
N LYS A 155 6.91 -13.89 -6.70
CA LYS A 155 7.07 -15.17 -7.40
C LYS A 155 7.43 -16.30 -6.45
N GLU A 156 8.35 -16.07 -5.50
CA GLU A 156 8.69 -17.08 -4.50
C GLU A 156 7.48 -17.40 -3.60
N ALA A 157 6.75 -16.39 -3.12
CA ALA A 157 5.55 -16.62 -2.31
C ALA A 157 4.46 -17.39 -3.08
N LEU A 158 4.20 -17.00 -4.34
CA LEU A 158 3.16 -17.59 -5.19
C LEU A 158 3.44 -19.03 -5.63
N LYS A 159 4.69 -19.51 -5.56
CA LYS A 159 5.00 -20.94 -5.80
C LYS A 159 4.37 -21.85 -4.74
N ASP A 160 4.36 -21.39 -3.49
CA ASP A 160 3.85 -22.17 -2.36
C ASP A 160 2.38 -21.88 -2.09
N LEU A 161 1.91 -20.69 -2.49
CA LEU A 161 0.52 -20.24 -2.38
C LEU A 161 -0.26 -20.64 -3.65
N ASN A 162 -1.07 -21.69 -3.57
CA ASN A 162 -1.98 -22.10 -4.65
C ASN A 162 -3.19 -21.14 -4.79
N LEU A 163 -2.93 -19.85 -4.97
CA LEU A 163 -3.92 -18.77 -5.04
C LEU A 163 -4.34 -18.45 -6.48
N PHE A 164 -3.40 -18.56 -7.43
CA PHE A 164 -3.58 -18.11 -8.81
C PHE A 164 -3.35 -19.28 -9.79
N ASN A 165 -4.23 -19.37 -10.80
CA ASN A 165 -3.99 -20.21 -11.98
C ASN A 165 -3.03 -19.50 -12.95
N ASP A 166 -2.66 -20.15 -14.05
CA ASP A 166 -1.69 -19.60 -15.01
C ASP A 166 -2.12 -18.24 -15.60
N GLU A 167 -3.40 -18.07 -15.91
CA GLU A 167 -3.96 -16.81 -16.41
C GLU A 167 -3.88 -15.68 -15.37
N ASN A 168 -4.23 -15.98 -14.12
CA ASN A 168 -4.12 -15.05 -13.00
C ASN A 168 -2.66 -14.68 -12.74
N LEU A 169 -1.72 -15.63 -12.85
CA LEU A 169 -0.29 -15.35 -12.70
C LEU A 169 0.22 -14.43 -13.81
N GLU A 170 -0.17 -14.68 -15.06
CA GLU A 170 0.19 -13.81 -16.18
C GLU A 170 -0.35 -12.39 -15.98
N ASN A 171 -1.63 -12.24 -15.61
CA ASN A 171 -2.24 -10.95 -15.33
C ASN A 171 -1.60 -10.24 -14.12
N PHE A 172 -1.22 -10.98 -13.08
CA PHE A 172 -0.47 -10.45 -11.94
C PHE A 172 0.87 -9.87 -12.40
N TYR A 173 1.64 -10.59 -13.22
CA TYR A 173 2.92 -10.11 -13.73
C TYR A 173 2.77 -8.92 -14.66
N LYS A 174 1.73 -8.90 -15.51
CA LYS A 174 1.41 -7.73 -16.34
C LYS A 174 1.13 -6.50 -15.47
N LEU A 175 0.21 -6.59 -14.52
CA LEU A 175 -0.23 -5.45 -13.70
C LEU A 175 0.91 -4.84 -12.87
N PHE A 176 1.79 -5.67 -12.30
CA PHE A 176 2.88 -5.21 -11.44
C PHE A 176 4.23 -5.14 -12.13
N SER A 177 4.26 -5.19 -13.46
CA SER A 177 5.47 -4.93 -14.21
C SER A 177 6.04 -3.55 -13.89
N ARG A 178 7.36 -3.44 -13.85
CA ARG A 178 7.99 -2.12 -13.82
C ARG A 178 7.85 -1.45 -15.19
N VAL A 179 7.79 -0.13 -15.22
CA VAL A 179 7.54 0.67 -16.42
C VAL A 179 8.71 1.60 -16.66
N LYS A 180 9.33 1.50 -17.82
CA LYS A 180 10.45 2.37 -18.17
C LYS A 180 10.01 3.84 -18.23
N THR A 181 10.81 4.73 -17.67
CA THR A 181 10.55 6.17 -17.66
C THR A 181 11.81 6.97 -18.05
N SER A 182 11.70 8.29 -18.02
CA SER A 182 12.82 9.23 -18.08
C SER A 182 13.36 9.56 -16.68
N SER A 183 14.55 10.16 -16.60
CA SER A 183 15.20 10.64 -15.37
C SER A 183 14.62 11.94 -14.79
N SER A 184 13.36 12.25 -15.11
CA SER A 184 12.65 13.37 -14.49
C SER A 184 12.60 13.21 -12.97
N LYS A 185 12.57 14.33 -12.24
CA LYS A 185 12.28 14.34 -10.79
C LYS A 185 10.88 14.89 -10.47
N ASP A 186 10.10 15.20 -11.50
CA ASP A 186 8.71 15.65 -11.39
C ASP A 186 7.75 14.45 -11.41
N PRO A 187 7.03 14.16 -10.31
CA PRO A 187 6.04 13.10 -10.26
C PRO A 187 4.96 13.20 -11.34
N LYS A 188 4.61 14.41 -11.81
CA LYS A 188 3.59 14.59 -12.86
C LYS A 188 4.05 14.07 -14.22
N VAL A 189 5.36 14.01 -14.46
CA VAL A 189 5.92 13.39 -15.67
C VAL A 189 5.74 11.86 -15.60
N HIS A 190 6.04 11.28 -14.45
CA HIS A 190 5.91 9.84 -14.20
C HIS A 190 4.46 9.38 -14.10
N ALA A 191 3.60 10.22 -13.54
CA ALA A 191 2.17 9.99 -13.45
C ALA A 191 1.58 9.70 -14.83
N LYS A 192 1.91 10.52 -15.85
CA LYS A 192 1.46 10.28 -17.24
C LYS A 192 1.91 8.94 -17.80
N VAL A 193 3.14 8.53 -17.52
CA VAL A 193 3.66 7.22 -17.92
C VAL A 193 2.84 6.09 -17.27
N MET A 194 2.48 6.23 -16.00
CA MET A 194 1.63 5.27 -15.30
C MET A 194 0.17 5.32 -15.74
N GLU A 195 -0.38 6.49 -16.06
CA GLU A 195 -1.73 6.63 -16.64
C GLU A 195 -1.83 5.88 -17.97
N GLU A 196 -0.82 6.02 -18.83
CA GLU A 196 -0.73 5.28 -20.10
C GLU A 196 -0.64 3.76 -19.86
N PHE A 197 0.26 3.33 -18.98
CA PHE A 197 0.41 1.91 -18.63
C PHE A 197 -0.89 1.31 -18.06
N LEU A 198 -1.47 1.94 -17.04
CA LEU A 198 -2.67 1.45 -16.36
C LEU A 198 -3.95 1.67 -17.19
N SER A 199 -3.94 2.47 -18.26
CA SER A 199 -5.07 2.57 -19.21
C SER A 199 -5.35 1.27 -19.99
N LYS A 200 -4.43 0.31 -19.90
CA LYS A 200 -4.59 -1.04 -20.43
C LYS A 200 -5.26 -2.01 -19.45
N VAL A 201 -5.62 -1.53 -18.27
CA VAL A 201 -6.36 -2.30 -17.26
C VAL A 201 -7.77 -1.72 -17.16
N ASP A 202 -8.76 -2.58 -17.35
CA ASP A 202 -10.15 -2.24 -17.08
C ASP A 202 -10.43 -2.59 -15.62
N PHE A 203 -10.52 -1.56 -14.79
CA PHE A 203 -10.78 -1.67 -13.36
C PHE A 203 -12.29 -1.76 -13.07
N PRO A 204 -12.70 -2.38 -11.94
CA PRO A 204 -14.08 -2.32 -11.48
C PRO A 204 -14.54 -0.86 -11.28
N GLU A 205 -15.82 -0.60 -11.55
CA GLU A 205 -16.37 0.77 -11.58
C GLU A 205 -16.39 1.43 -10.18
N ASP A 206 -16.86 0.68 -9.18
CA ASP A 206 -17.10 1.21 -7.82
C ASP A 206 -15.97 0.90 -6.83
N VAL A 207 -14.95 0.14 -7.25
CA VAL A 207 -13.82 -0.27 -6.40
C VAL A 207 -12.53 0.33 -6.92
N ASN A 208 -11.71 0.88 -6.03
CA ASN A 208 -10.49 1.58 -6.43
C ASN A 208 -9.24 0.86 -5.95
N MET A 209 -8.38 0.47 -6.89
CA MET A 209 -6.99 0.12 -6.61
C MET A 209 -6.22 1.42 -6.32
N LEU A 210 -5.71 1.56 -5.10
CA LEU A 210 -4.87 2.70 -4.74
C LEU A 210 -3.42 2.25 -4.70
N SER A 211 -2.59 2.84 -5.55
CA SER A 211 -1.19 2.47 -5.70
C SER A 211 -0.28 3.63 -5.35
N VAL A 212 0.74 3.37 -4.53
CA VAL A 212 1.90 4.26 -4.38
C VAL A 212 2.97 3.79 -5.37
N VAL A 213 3.31 4.66 -6.31
CA VAL A 213 4.31 4.41 -7.34
C VAL A 213 5.64 5.01 -6.89
N LEU A 214 6.71 4.22 -7.05
CA LEU A 214 8.08 4.58 -6.75
C LEU A 214 8.89 4.69 -8.05
N HIS A 215 9.87 5.58 -8.05
CA HIS A 215 10.85 5.75 -9.12
C HIS A 215 12.20 5.19 -8.63
N ASP A 216 12.76 4.23 -9.36
CA ASP A 216 14.11 3.69 -9.16
C ASP A 216 15.00 4.01 -10.36
N ASN A 217 16.29 4.27 -10.12
CA ASN A 217 17.28 4.59 -11.14
C ASN A 217 18.53 3.70 -11.09
N LEU A 218 18.53 2.63 -10.28
CA LEU A 218 19.72 1.80 -10.05
C LEU A 218 20.16 1.06 -11.31
N ASP A 219 19.20 0.52 -12.06
CA ASP A 219 19.43 -0.21 -13.33
C ASP A 219 18.76 0.50 -14.53
N GLY A 220 18.69 1.84 -14.45
CA GLY A 220 17.95 2.71 -15.37
C GLY A 220 16.67 3.25 -14.73
N ASP A 221 16.07 4.26 -15.35
CA ASP A 221 14.87 4.92 -14.79
C ASP A 221 13.62 4.07 -15.03
N TYR A 222 13.06 3.52 -13.95
CA TYR A 222 11.83 2.72 -13.96
C TYR A 222 10.86 3.17 -12.85
N LEU A 223 9.57 2.98 -13.13
CA LEU A 223 8.47 3.12 -12.19
C LEU A 223 7.97 1.75 -11.79
N PHE A 224 7.57 1.57 -10.54
CA PHE A 224 6.89 0.36 -10.10
C PHE A 224 5.91 0.66 -8.97
N ILE A 225 4.90 -0.18 -8.84
CA ILE A 225 3.95 -0.11 -7.72
C ILE A 225 4.66 -0.65 -6.47
N GLY A 226 5.11 0.26 -5.60
CA GLY A 226 5.81 -0.07 -4.36
C GLY A 226 4.86 -0.43 -3.21
N HIS A 227 3.63 0.08 -3.24
CA HIS A 227 2.55 -0.33 -2.35
C HIS A 227 1.20 -0.21 -3.03
N VAL A 228 0.28 -1.08 -2.66
CA VAL A 228 -1.07 -1.11 -3.22
C VAL A 228 -2.06 -1.67 -2.22
N GLY A 229 -3.28 -1.14 -2.25
CA GLY A 229 -4.43 -1.69 -1.54
C GLY A 229 -5.71 -1.47 -2.33
N VAL A 230 -6.82 -1.97 -1.78
CA VAL A 230 -8.14 -1.89 -2.43
C VAL A 230 -9.08 -1.07 -1.56
N LEU A 231 -9.62 0.01 -2.12
CA LEU A 231 -10.60 0.87 -1.49
C LEU A 231 -12.01 0.49 -1.95
N LEU A 232 -12.84 0.08 -1.01
CA LEU A 232 -14.22 -0.35 -1.21
C LEU A 232 -15.18 0.73 -0.69
N PRO A 233 -16.27 1.02 -1.40
CA PRO A 233 -17.28 1.97 -0.94
C PRO A 233 -18.13 1.35 0.17
N LEU A 234 -18.49 2.17 1.14
CA LEU A 234 -19.48 1.85 2.18
C LEU A 234 -20.72 2.72 2.00
N ASP A 235 -21.80 2.39 2.72
CA ASP A 235 -22.97 3.28 2.77
C ASP A 235 -22.61 4.62 3.44
N ASP A 236 -21.62 4.60 4.35
CA ASP A 236 -21.06 5.78 5.00
C ASP A 236 -19.52 5.65 5.04
N GLY A 237 -18.86 6.29 4.08
CA GLY A 237 -17.40 6.32 3.94
C GLY A 237 -16.82 5.21 3.06
N TYR A 238 -15.58 4.81 3.37
CA TYR A 238 -14.78 3.88 2.58
C TYR A 238 -14.02 2.90 3.47
N LEU A 239 -13.76 1.70 2.95
CA LEU A 239 -12.93 0.68 3.57
C LEU A 239 -11.72 0.37 2.69
N PHE A 240 -10.52 0.67 3.18
CA PHE A 240 -9.27 0.31 2.53
C PHE A 240 -8.75 -1.00 3.12
N LEU A 241 -8.55 -1.99 2.25
CA LEU A 241 -7.94 -3.27 2.59
C LEU A 241 -6.49 -3.27 2.12
N GLU A 242 -5.57 -3.49 3.04
CA GLU A 242 -4.15 -3.57 2.73
C GLU A 242 -3.42 -4.65 3.53
N LYS A 243 -2.29 -5.07 2.97
CA LYS A 243 -1.29 -5.95 3.56
C LYS A 243 0.06 -5.38 3.15
N ILE A 244 0.70 -4.54 3.96
CA ILE A 244 1.85 -3.73 3.50
C ILE A 244 3.01 -4.62 3.02
N SER A 245 3.40 -5.57 3.85
CA SER A 245 4.52 -6.49 3.62
C SER A 245 4.10 -7.92 3.95
N PHE A 246 5.01 -8.88 3.79
CA PHE A 246 4.76 -10.27 4.16
C PHE A 246 4.56 -10.44 5.67
N GLU A 247 5.28 -9.64 6.44
CA GLU A 247 5.43 -9.74 7.88
C GLU A 247 4.37 -8.95 8.65
N GLU A 248 3.89 -7.83 8.11
CA GLU A 248 2.89 -6.97 8.74
C GLU A 248 1.49 -7.58 8.71
N PRO A 249 0.57 -7.20 9.60
CA PRO A 249 -0.77 -7.76 9.61
C PRO A 249 -1.62 -7.25 8.44
N TYR A 250 -2.64 -8.03 8.07
CA TYR A 250 -3.72 -7.50 7.26
C TYR A 250 -4.42 -6.37 8.02
N GLN A 251 -4.77 -5.30 7.30
CA GLN A 251 -5.42 -4.12 7.85
C GLN A 251 -6.67 -3.79 7.05
N ALA A 252 -7.74 -3.53 7.79
CA ALA A 252 -8.95 -2.91 7.30
C ALA A 252 -9.03 -1.51 7.89
N VAL A 253 -8.94 -0.48 7.04
CA VAL A 253 -8.91 0.93 7.45
C VAL A 253 -10.16 1.64 6.96
N LYS A 254 -10.97 2.16 7.88
CA LYS A 254 -12.16 2.94 7.56
C LYS A 254 -11.85 4.42 7.48
N PHE A 255 -12.31 5.04 6.40
CA PHE A 255 -12.21 6.47 6.15
C PHE A 255 -13.60 7.09 5.99
N SER A 256 -13.78 8.31 6.49
CA SER A 256 -15.00 9.08 6.28
C SER A 256 -15.10 9.59 4.84
N LYS A 257 -13.96 9.96 4.23
CA LYS A 257 -13.88 10.44 2.85
C LYS A 257 -12.80 9.70 2.08
N LYS A 258 -12.94 9.67 0.75
CA LYS A 258 -11.96 9.04 -0.14
C LYS A 258 -10.60 9.72 -0.06
N GLU A 259 -10.60 11.05 0.05
CA GLU A 259 -9.39 11.87 0.14
C GLU A 259 -8.55 11.56 1.39
N ASP A 260 -9.18 11.08 2.47
CA ASP A 260 -8.48 10.69 3.69
C ASP A 260 -7.60 9.45 3.45
N ALA A 261 -8.00 8.56 2.53
CA ALA A 261 -7.18 7.41 2.11
C ALA A 261 -5.93 7.87 1.34
N TYR A 262 -6.06 8.90 0.50
CA TYR A 262 -4.91 9.48 -0.21
C TYR A 262 -3.93 10.15 0.75
N MET A 263 -4.45 10.94 1.70
CA MET A 263 -3.64 11.57 2.74
C MET A 263 -2.97 10.53 3.64
N TYR A 264 -3.66 9.43 3.95
CA TYR A 264 -3.09 8.30 4.67
C TYR A 264 -1.86 7.72 3.96
N LEU A 265 -1.96 7.45 2.65
CA LEU A 265 -0.85 6.94 1.85
C LEU A 265 0.27 7.97 1.70
N LYS A 266 -0.06 9.24 1.44
CA LYS A 266 0.91 10.35 1.34
C LYS A 266 1.74 10.47 2.62
N GLU A 267 1.08 10.43 3.78
CA GLU A 267 1.74 10.50 5.07
C GLU A 267 2.60 9.27 5.36
N LYS A 268 2.13 8.06 5.00
CA LYS A 268 2.87 6.80 5.18
C LYS A 268 4.22 6.83 4.43
N TYR A 269 4.27 7.46 3.25
CA TYR A 269 5.46 7.53 2.40
C TYR A 269 6.19 8.87 2.44
N ARG A 270 5.84 9.78 3.36
CA ARG A 270 6.42 11.13 3.44
C ARG A 270 7.95 11.15 3.62
N ASP A 271 8.48 10.12 4.29
CA ASP A 271 9.89 10.00 4.65
C ASP A 271 10.70 9.26 3.57
N TYR A 272 10.07 8.86 2.46
CA TYR A 272 10.75 8.34 1.27
C TYR A 272 11.37 9.52 0.49
N LEU A 273 12.60 9.85 0.86
CA LEU A 273 13.32 11.03 0.39
C LEU A 273 14.65 10.60 -0.25
N ASP A 274 14.59 10.17 -1.51
CA ASP A 274 15.78 10.01 -2.34
C ASP A 274 15.88 11.21 -3.30
N PRO A 275 16.90 12.08 -3.17
CA PRO A 275 17.03 13.26 -4.00
C PRO A 275 17.38 12.94 -5.46
N GLU A 276 17.76 11.70 -5.80
CA GLU A 276 18.13 11.30 -7.15
C GLU A 276 16.95 10.84 -8.01
N VAL A 277 15.79 10.61 -7.42
CA VAL A 277 14.56 10.18 -8.10
C VAL A 277 13.39 11.11 -7.77
N ALA A 278 12.26 10.90 -8.44
CA ALA A 278 11.03 11.60 -8.09
C ALA A 278 10.45 11.07 -6.77
N PRO A 279 9.82 11.92 -5.95
CA PRO A 279 9.15 11.45 -4.74
C PRO A 279 7.96 10.54 -5.10
N PRO A 280 7.53 9.67 -4.16
CA PRO A 280 6.39 8.78 -4.39
C PRO A 280 5.12 9.55 -4.76
N PHE A 281 4.29 8.92 -5.57
CA PHE A 281 3.01 9.50 -5.99
C PHE A 281 1.90 8.45 -6.03
N ILE A 282 0.66 8.92 -5.98
CA ILE A 282 -0.52 8.05 -5.83
C ILE A 282 -1.30 7.98 -7.14
N MET A 283 -1.66 6.76 -7.51
CA MET A 283 -2.59 6.45 -8.58
C MET A 283 -3.88 5.86 -7.98
N GLU A 284 -5.03 6.36 -8.42
CA GLU A 284 -6.33 5.72 -8.24
C GLU A 284 -6.69 5.04 -9.56
N ASN A 285 -6.72 3.71 -9.58
CA ASN A 285 -6.83 2.94 -10.81
C ASN A 285 -5.79 3.46 -11.82
N ASN A 286 -6.23 3.96 -12.97
CA ASN A 286 -5.37 4.54 -14.01
C ASN A 286 -5.23 6.06 -13.97
N LYS A 287 -5.61 6.73 -12.87
CA LYS A 287 -5.60 8.20 -12.76
C LYS A 287 -4.66 8.69 -11.69
N TYR A 288 -3.92 9.74 -12.00
CA TYR A 288 -3.09 10.41 -11.02
C TYR A 288 -3.93 11.15 -9.97
N VAL A 289 -3.55 11.03 -8.69
CA VAL A 289 -4.17 11.77 -7.59
C VAL A 289 -3.33 13.00 -7.27
N GLU A 290 -3.89 14.19 -7.46
CA GLU A 290 -3.27 15.46 -7.10
C GLU A 290 -3.65 15.84 -5.65
N ILE A 291 -2.65 15.92 -4.76
CA ILE A 291 -2.80 16.07 -3.30
C ILE A 291 -1.83 17.11 -2.73
#